data_AF-A0A1W7M350-F1
#
_entry.id   AF-A0A1W7M350-F1
#
_cell.length_a   1.000
_cell.length_b   1.000
_cell.length_c   1.000
_cell.angle_alpha   90.00
_cell.angle_beta   90.00
_cell.angle_gamma   90.00
#
_symmetry.space_group_name_H-M   'P 1'
#
loop_
_entity.id
_entity.type
_entity.pdbx_description
1 polymer ?
#
loop_
_entity_poly.entity_id
_entity_poly.type
_entity_poly.pdbx_seq_one_letter_code
_entity_poly.pdbx_strand_id
1 'polypeptide(L)'
;MTDIPAPASATPYETLGGEPFVRALCARFYSLMDTLPEAAACRNVHPPSLARAEEKLFEYLTGWLGGPPLYTDKYGHPRLRQRHFVAAIGPDEIEGWLLCFHRAWNELAEPSPVADAILTKIDALGWHMRNQAGAAPVA
;
A
#
# COMPACT_ATOMS: atom_id res chain seq x y z
N MET A 1 -26.20 -31.11 -21.03
CA MET A 1 -26.20 -29.64 -21.16
C MET A 1 -25.13 -29.16 -20.21
N THR A 2 -23.93 -28.95 -20.74
CA THR A 2 -22.77 -28.56 -19.94
C THR A 2 -22.87 -27.06 -19.74
N ASP A 3 -23.15 -26.63 -18.51
CA ASP A 3 -23.01 -25.23 -18.13
C ASP A 3 -21.52 -24.88 -18.24
N ILE A 4 -21.16 -24.06 -19.22
CA ILE A 4 -19.83 -23.45 -19.30
C ILE A 4 -19.90 -22.26 -18.36
N PRO A 5 -19.20 -22.26 -17.21
CA PRO A 5 -19.17 -21.07 -16.37
C PRO A 5 -18.58 -19.93 -17.18
N ALA A 6 -19.26 -18.78 -17.20
CA ALA A 6 -18.73 -17.56 -17.78
C ALA A 6 -17.32 -17.31 -17.22
N PRO A 7 -16.36 -16.83 -18.02
CA PRO A 7 -15.02 -16.56 -17.53
C PRO A 7 -15.12 -15.59 -16.35
N ALA A 8 -14.57 -15.97 -15.20
CA ALA A 8 -14.48 -15.09 -14.05
C ALA A 8 -13.80 -13.78 -14.50
N SER A 9 -14.40 -12.63 -14.18
CA SER A 9 -13.77 -11.34 -14.47
C SER A 9 -12.38 -11.32 -13.83
N ALA A 10 -11.37 -10.91 -14.61
CA ALA A 10 -10.00 -10.82 -14.14
C ALA A 10 -9.92 -9.98 -12.86
N THR A 11 -9.17 -10.47 -11.88
CA THR A 11 -8.93 -9.75 -10.63
C THR A 11 -8.15 -8.45 -10.89
N PRO A 12 -8.21 -7.46 -9.98
CA PRO A 12 -7.33 -6.30 -10.06
C PRO A 12 -5.85 -6.68 -10.16
N TYR A 13 -5.42 -7.70 -9.42
CA TYR A 13 -4.07 -8.23 -9.49
C TYR A 13 -3.68 -8.67 -10.91
N GLU A 14 -4.52 -9.47 -11.58
CA GLU A 14 -4.28 -9.90 -12.96
C GLU A 14 -4.32 -8.71 -13.94
N THR A 15 -5.28 -7.81 -13.77
CA THR A 15 -5.46 -6.63 -14.63
C THR A 15 -4.27 -5.67 -14.57
N LEU A 16 -3.62 -5.55 -13.42
CA LEU A 16 -2.46 -4.68 -13.22
C LEU A 16 -1.12 -5.33 -13.62
N GLY A 17 -1.13 -6.59 -14.07
CA GLY A 17 0.10 -7.30 -14.48
C GLY A 17 0.73 -8.18 -13.39
N GLY A 18 0.00 -8.48 -12.31
CA GLY A 18 0.34 -9.50 -11.33
C GLY A 18 1.59 -9.21 -10.50
N GLU A 19 2.34 -10.26 -10.14
CA GLU A 19 3.52 -10.16 -9.28
C GLU A 19 4.56 -9.13 -9.77
N PRO A 20 4.95 -9.10 -11.06
CA PRO A 20 5.91 -8.12 -11.55
C PRO A 20 5.52 -6.67 -11.23
N PHE A 21 4.24 -6.32 -11.42
CA PHE A 21 3.73 -4.99 -11.10
C PHE A 21 3.79 -4.70 -9.60
N VAL A 22 3.30 -5.62 -8.76
CA VAL A 22 3.26 -5.39 -7.30
C VAL A 22 4.67 -5.28 -6.71
N ARG A 23 5.64 -6.07 -7.21
CA ARG A 23 7.04 -5.93 -6.80
C ARG A 23 7.62 -4.58 -7.22
N ALA A 24 7.43 -4.18 -8.48
CA ALA A 24 7.90 -2.89 -8.97
C ALA A 24 7.30 -1.72 -8.17
N LEU A 25 5.99 -1.78 -7.89
CA LEU A 25 5.28 -0.79 -7.07
C LEU A 25 5.87 -0.69 -5.67
N CYS A 26 6.06 -1.81 -4.97
CA CYS A 26 6.58 -1.79 -3.60
C CYS A 26 8.03 -1.28 -3.55
N ALA A 27 8.88 -1.73 -4.47
CA ALA A 27 10.27 -1.27 -4.56
C ALA A 27 10.33 0.23 -4.84
N ARG A 28 9.52 0.73 -5.79
CA ARG A 28 9.48 2.16 -6.12
C ARG A 28 8.92 2.99 -4.96
N PHE A 29 7.85 2.52 -4.32
CA PHE A 29 7.24 3.15 -3.16
C PHE A 29 8.26 3.36 -2.02
N TYR A 30 9.00 2.32 -1.63
CA TYR A 30 9.99 2.45 -0.57
C TYR A 30 11.24 3.23 -1.00
N SER A 31 11.65 3.14 -2.27
CA SER A 31 12.71 4.01 -2.81
C SER A 31 12.34 5.49 -2.69
N LEU A 32 11.11 5.87 -3.02
CA LEU A 32 10.62 7.24 -2.87
C LEU A 32 10.57 7.65 -1.39
N MET A 33 10.07 6.78 -0.51
CA MET A 33 10.05 7.06 0.93
C MET A 33 11.45 7.30 1.51
N ASP A 34 12.46 6.57 1.05
CA ASP A 34 13.84 6.69 1.54
C ASP A 34 14.57 7.92 1.01
N THR A 35 14.07 8.55 -0.07
CA THR A 35 14.80 9.61 -0.80
C THR A 35 14.11 10.96 -0.86
N LEU A 36 12.78 11.03 -0.73
CA LEU A 36 12.03 12.28 -0.79
C LEU A 36 12.07 13.03 0.54
N PRO A 37 12.58 14.28 0.59
CA PRO A 37 12.51 15.10 1.81
C PRO A 37 11.08 15.31 2.31
N GLU A 38 10.10 15.41 1.41
CA GLU A 38 8.67 15.59 1.75
C GLU A 38 8.07 14.37 2.45
N ALA A 39 8.70 13.19 2.34
CA ALA A 39 8.28 11.97 3.03
C ALA A 39 9.05 11.71 4.33
N ALA A 40 9.89 12.65 4.79
CA ALA A 40 10.78 12.44 5.93
C ALA A 40 10.05 12.02 7.22
N ALA A 41 8.88 12.60 7.52
CA ALA A 41 8.08 12.21 8.68
C ALA A 41 7.70 10.72 8.61
N CYS A 42 7.14 10.27 7.48
CA CYS A 42 6.83 8.87 7.22
C CYS A 42 8.07 7.97 7.31
N ARG A 43 9.20 8.42 6.75
CA ARG A 43 10.45 7.65 6.74
C ARG A 43 11.03 7.45 8.14
N ASN A 44 10.93 8.46 9.00
CA ASN A 44 11.48 8.47 10.35
C ASN A 44 10.79 7.46 11.29
N VAL A 45 9.53 7.11 11.03
CA VAL A 45 8.81 6.10 11.81
C VAL A 45 9.04 4.66 11.33
N HIS A 46 9.76 4.49 10.21
CA HIS A 46 10.20 3.19 9.72
C HIS A 46 11.57 2.80 10.28
N PRO A 47 11.88 1.49 10.40
CA PRO A 47 13.22 1.03 10.77
C PRO A 47 14.32 1.53 9.80
N PRO A 48 15.61 1.47 10.20
CA PRO A 48 16.70 1.86 9.32
C PRO A 48 16.72 1.10 7.98
N SER A 49 16.44 -0.21 8.01
CA SER A 49 16.27 -1.03 6.81
C SER A 49 14.79 -1.19 6.46
N LEU A 50 14.45 -0.89 5.20
CA LEU A 50 13.10 -0.98 4.66
C LEU A 50 12.76 -2.35 4.05
N ALA A 51 13.75 -3.24 3.86
CA ALA A 51 13.57 -4.50 3.12
C ALA A 51 12.44 -5.38 3.67
N ARG A 52 12.29 -5.46 5.00
CA ARG A 52 11.20 -6.23 5.62
C ARG A 52 9.84 -5.56 5.47
N ALA A 53 9.80 -4.23 5.45
CA ALA A 53 8.56 -3.47 5.26
C ALA A 53 8.08 -3.62 3.81
N GLU A 54 9.01 -3.56 2.85
CA GLU A 54 8.79 -3.82 1.43
C GLU A 54 8.21 -5.19 1.16
N GLU A 55 8.86 -6.27 1.64
CA GLU A 55 8.35 -7.62 1.42
C GLU A 55 6.95 -7.80 2.04
N LYS A 56 6.69 -7.25 3.22
CA LYS A 56 5.35 -7.31 3.83
C LYS A 56 4.30 -6.55 3.06
N LEU A 57 4.63 -5.40 2.48
CA LEU A 57 3.71 -4.65 1.64
C LEU A 57 3.42 -5.40 0.34
N PHE A 58 4.44 -6.00 -0.27
CA PHE A 58 4.30 -6.88 -1.43
C PHE A 58 3.35 -8.06 -1.14
N GLU A 59 3.59 -8.78 -0.04
CA GLU A 59 2.75 -9.89 0.41
C GLU A 59 1.31 -9.45 0.67
N TYR A 60 1.14 -8.26 1.28
CA TYR A 60 -0.17 -7.69 1.59
C TYR A 60 -0.92 -7.30 0.32
N LEU A 61 -0.32 -6.50 -0.56
CA LEU A 61 -0.94 -6.01 -1.79
C LEU A 61 -1.25 -7.15 -2.77
N THR A 62 -0.40 -8.19 -2.82
CA THR A 62 -0.66 -9.38 -3.65
C THR A 62 -2.00 -10.01 -3.29
N GLY A 63 -2.24 -10.30 -2.00
CA GLY A 63 -3.53 -10.86 -1.58
C GLY A 63 -4.68 -9.85 -1.64
N TRP A 64 -4.42 -8.59 -1.26
CA TRP A 64 -5.44 -7.54 -1.21
C TRP A 64 -6.01 -7.18 -2.59
N LEU A 65 -5.20 -7.28 -3.64
CA LEU A 65 -5.61 -7.08 -5.04
C LEU A 65 -6.27 -8.31 -5.67
N GLY A 66 -6.39 -9.42 -4.94
CA GLY A 66 -7.02 -10.66 -5.41
C GLY A 66 -6.06 -11.72 -5.95
N GLY A 67 -4.75 -11.55 -5.78
CA GLY A 67 -3.75 -12.58 -6.04
C GLY A 67 -3.62 -13.60 -4.90
N PRO A 68 -2.54 -14.39 -4.88
CA PRO A 68 -2.30 -15.37 -3.81
C PRO A 68 -2.28 -14.74 -2.40
N PRO A 69 -2.84 -15.39 -1.37
CA PRO A 69 -3.01 -14.85 -0.02
C PRO A 69 -1.72 -14.84 0.83
N LEU A 70 -0.60 -14.40 0.25
CA LEU A 70 0.75 -14.51 0.83
C LEU A 70 0.85 -13.93 2.26
N TYR A 71 0.25 -12.77 2.50
CA TYR A 71 0.27 -12.14 3.82
C TYR A 71 -0.54 -12.93 4.85
N THR A 72 -1.77 -13.33 4.49
CA THR A 72 -2.67 -13.97 5.45
C THR A 72 -2.23 -15.38 5.79
N ASP A 73 -1.62 -16.10 4.84
CA ASP A 73 -1.05 -17.42 5.08
C ASP A 73 0.12 -17.38 6.08
N LYS A 74 0.95 -16.32 6.00
CA LYS A 74 2.13 -16.17 6.86
C LYS A 74 1.83 -15.50 8.21
N TYR A 75 0.92 -14.54 8.24
CA TYR A 75 0.72 -13.67 9.41
C TYR A 75 -0.70 -13.70 9.98
N GLY A 76 -1.62 -14.44 9.38
CA GLY A 76 -3.03 -14.45 9.72
C GLY A 76 -3.75 -13.16 9.32
N HIS A 77 -4.90 -12.90 9.95
CA HIS A 77 -5.73 -11.75 9.63
C HIS A 77 -4.92 -10.42 9.66
N PRO A 78 -5.09 -9.51 8.67
CA PRO A 78 -4.25 -8.32 8.55
C PRO A 78 -4.28 -7.43 9.79
N ARG A 79 -5.48 -7.13 10.33
CA ARG A 79 -5.68 -6.26 11.51
C ARG A 79 -4.79 -5.00 11.44
N LEU A 80 -4.76 -4.36 10.27
CA LEU A 80 -3.75 -3.36 9.92
C LEU A 80 -3.63 -2.26 10.96
N ARG A 81 -4.75 -1.63 11.35
CA ARG A 81 -4.75 -0.55 12.35
C ARG A 81 -4.07 -0.97 13.66
N GLN A 82 -4.35 -2.18 14.17
CA GLN A 82 -3.70 -2.70 15.37
C GLN A 82 -2.19 -2.85 15.18
N ARG A 83 -1.75 -3.36 14.02
CA ARG A 83 -0.32 -3.54 13.72
C ARG A 83 0.43 -2.21 13.52
N HIS A 84 -0.28 -1.14 13.18
CA HIS A 84 0.29 0.19 12.99
C HIS A 84 0.42 1.00 14.29
N PHE A 85 -0.11 0.52 15.43
CA PHE A 85 0.05 1.20 16.74
C PHE A 85 1.48 1.18 17.31
N VAL A 86 2.40 0.44 16.69
CA VAL A 86 3.82 0.45 17.08
C VAL A 86 4.55 1.71 16.62
N ALA A 87 3.94 2.49 15.72
CA ALA A 87 4.45 3.76 15.21
C ALA A 87 3.50 4.90 15.58
N ALA A 88 4.05 6.08 15.83
CA ALA A 88 3.27 7.31 15.93
C ALA A 88 2.90 7.78 14.51
N ILE A 89 1.62 7.73 14.16
CA ILE A 89 1.13 8.07 12.81
C ILE A 89 0.14 9.23 12.91
N GLY A 90 0.62 10.44 12.62
CA GLY A 90 -0.15 11.66 12.45
C GLY A 90 -0.39 12.01 10.97
N PRO A 91 -0.88 13.24 10.68
CA PRO A 91 -1.10 13.71 9.31
C PRO A 91 0.15 13.65 8.44
N ASP A 92 1.28 14.17 8.91
CA ASP A 92 2.53 14.28 8.14
C ASP A 92 3.06 12.90 7.71
N GLU A 93 2.96 11.88 8.57
CA GLU A 93 3.34 10.50 8.21
C GLU A 93 2.42 9.92 7.14
N ILE A 94 1.12 10.20 7.20
CA ILE A 94 0.13 9.69 6.24
C ILE A 94 0.29 10.39 4.90
N GLU A 95 0.45 11.72 4.91
CA GLU A 95 0.66 12.51 3.70
C GLU A 95 1.96 12.09 3.00
N GLY A 96 3.04 11.88 3.74
CA GLY A 96 4.28 11.33 3.19
C GLY A 96 4.11 9.92 2.61
N TRP A 97 3.35 9.05 3.30
CA TRP A 97 3.05 7.70 2.80
C TRP A 97 2.25 7.74 1.50
N LEU A 98 1.16 8.53 1.47
CA LEU A 98 0.30 8.66 0.30
C LEU A 98 1.02 9.34 -0.87
N LEU A 99 1.87 10.33 -0.60
CA LEU A 99 2.72 10.96 -1.61
C LEU A 99 3.59 9.92 -2.33
N CYS A 100 4.30 9.07 -1.57
CA CYS A 100 5.14 8.02 -2.13
C CYS A 100 4.32 7.00 -2.91
N PHE A 101 3.16 6.59 -2.39
CA PHE A 101 2.31 5.61 -3.05
C PHE A 101 1.73 6.15 -4.35
N HIS A 102 1.19 7.37 -4.35
CA HIS A 102 0.64 8.03 -5.53
C HIS A 102 1.69 8.24 -6.62
N ARG A 103 2.89 8.72 -6.26
CA ARG A 103 3.98 8.89 -7.23
C ARG A 103 4.38 7.54 -7.84
N ALA A 104 4.60 6.50 -7.02
CA ALA A 104 4.94 5.17 -7.52
C ALA A 104 3.83 4.57 -8.40
N TRP A 105 2.57 4.77 -8.01
CA TRP A 105 1.41 4.30 -8.76
C TRP A 105 1.30 4.99 -10.12
N ASN A 106 1.39 6.32 -10.16
CA ASN A 106 1.27 7.10 -11.40
C ASN A 106 2.41 6.84 -12.39
N GLU A 107 3.56 6.38 -11.92
CA GLU A 107 4.69 5.99 -12.77
C GLU A 107 4.52 4.60 -13.40
N LEU A 108 3.75 3.70 -12.78
CA LEU A 108 3.74 2.27 -13.13
C LEU A 108 2.37 1.75 -13.59
N ALA A 109 1.28 2.28 -13.06
CA ALA A 109 -0.06 1.80 -13.34
C ALA A 109 -0.63 2.50 -14.57
N GLU A 110 -1.13 1.71 -15.53
CA GLU A 110 -1.87 2.25 -16.65
C GLU A 110 -3.20 2.87 -16.18
N PRO A 111 -3.52 4.11 -16.57
CA PRO A 111 -4.77 4.77 -16.19
C PRO A 111 -5.99 3.94 -16.60
N SER A 112 -6.84 3.62 -15.62
CA SER A 112 -8.06 2.85 -15.86
C SER A 112 -9.05 3.04 -14.70
N PRO A 113 -10.36 2.78 -14.91
CA PRO A 113 -11.35 2.86 -13.83
C PRO A 113 -11.03 1.94 -12.64
N VAL A 114 -10.39 0.79 -12.91
CA VAL A 114 -9.92 -0.13 -11.86
C VAL A 114 -8.78 0.49 -11.06
N ALA A 115 -7.83 1.14 -11.73
CA ALA A 115 -6.71 1.80 -11.06
C ALA A 115 -7.19 2.97 -10.17
N ASP A 116 -8.11 3.79 -10.67
CA ASP A 116 -8.69 4.92 -9.91
C ASP A 116 -9.44 4.44 -8.66
N ALA A 117 -10.21 3.36 -8.80
CA ALA A 117 -10.94 2.75 -7.70
C ALA A 117 -10.00 2.17 -6.63
N ILE A 118 -8.82 1.67 -7.03
CA ILE A 118 -7.81 1.17 -6.10
C ILE A 118 -7.17 2.33 -5.34
N LEU A 119 -6.75 3.39 -6.03
CA LEU A 119 -6.19 4.57 -5.39
C LEU A 119 -7.14 5.17 -4.35
N THR A 120 -8.44 5.29 -4.68
CA THR A 120 -9.47 5.76 -3.74
C THR A 120 -9.52 4.91 -2.46
N LYS A 121 -9.39 3.59 -2.58
CA LYS A 121 -9.39 2.68 -1.43
C LYS A 121 -8.08 2.79 -0.63
N ILE A 122 -6.95 2.97 -1.30
CA ILE A 122 -5.66 3.19 -0.65
C ILE A 122 -5.67 4.47 0.16
N ASP A 123 -6.25 5.56 -0.36
CA ASP A 123 -6.36 6.84 0.35
C ASP A 123 -7.17 6.69 1.65
N ALA A 124 -8.35 6.08 1.52
CA ALA A 124 -9.20 5.80 2.68
C ALA A 124 -8.47 4.92 3.71
N LEU A 125 -7.72 3.91 3.25
CA LEU A 125 -6.96 3.02 4.12
C LEU A 125 -5.80 3.74 4.82
N GLY A 126 -5.04 4.58 4.11
CA GLY A 126 -3.95 5.38 4.66
C GLY A 126 -4.43 6.27 5.80
N TRP A 127 -5.51 7.03 5.57
CA TRP A 127 -6.13 7.85 6.62
C TRP A 127 -6.72 7.02 7.76
N HIS A 128 -7.22 5.82 7.50
CA HIS A 128 -7.68 4.90 8.54
C HIS A 128 -6.54 4.42 9.45
N MET A 129 -5.27 4.52 9.07
CA MET A 129 -4.13 4.11 9.92
C MET A 129 -3.77 5.15 11.00
N ARG A 130 -4.28 6.39 10.90
CA ARG A 130 -3.97 7.48 11.85
C ARG A 130 -4.19 7.07 13.30
N ASN A 131 -3.19 7.30 14.14
CA ASN A 131 -3.24 7.00 15.57
C ASN A 131 -2.76 8.14 16.49
N GLN A 132 -2.26 9.24 15.92
CA GLN A 132 -1.95 10.47 16.65
C GLN A 132 -2.86 11.62 16.20
N ALA A 133 -3.23 12.49 17.15
CA ALA A 133 -3.68 13.83 16.81
C ALA A 133 -2.49 14.60 16.20
N GLY A 134 -2.73 15.48 15.24
CA GLY A 134 -1.65 16.29 14.66
C GLY A 134 -1.02 17.16 15.75
N ALA A 135 0.26 17.50 15.61
CA ALA A 135 0.86 18.48 16.51
C ALA A 135 -0.02 19.74 16.52
N ALA A 136 -0.47 20.17 17.71
CA ALA A 136 -1.06 21.49 17.83
C ALA A 136 -0.02 22.50 17.33
N PRO A 137 -0.41 23.53 16.56
CA PRO A 137 0.53 24.57 16.19
C PRO A 137 1.16 25.12 17.47
N VAL A 138 2.49 25.11 17.54
CA VAL A 138 3.22 25.78 18.60
C VAL A 138 2.84 27.26 18.47
N ALA A 139 2.12 27.77 19.46
CA ALA A 139 1.70 29.17 19.55
C ALA A 139 2.90 30.12 19.68
#